data_AF-A0A2D6PV68-F1
#
_entry.id   AF-A0A2D6PV68-F1
#
_cell.length_a   1.000
_cell.length_b   1.000
_cell.length_c   1.000
_cell.angle_alpha   90.00
_cell.angle_beta   90.00
_cell.angle_gamma   90.00
#
_symmetry.space_group_name_H-M   'P 1'
#
loop_
_entity.id
_entity.type
_entity.pdbx_description
1 polymer ?
#
loop_
_entity_poly.entity_id
_entity_poly.type
_entity_poly.pdbx_seq_one_letter_code
_entity_poly.pdbx_strand_id
1 'polypeptide(L)'
;MSWVYLLQQLAHDTGEHEEANEWFYSVYIWLIAVVPMIVVILLAASKRKRKKELPHVTDMTWKLDIVESERPVLVHAYHKWSIGDHVIEAQVEKVGELCFGRLDVLWLDIEANPNAIDEYPTLGEKCVALFLGEKIAWQSQGVHDAGSIVQEIERFLPAEATSQ
;
A
#
# COMPACT_ATOMS: atom_id res chain seq x y z
N MET A 1 8.66 48.03 66.52
CA MET A 1 8.37 46.95 65.54
C MET A 1 9.69 46.54 64.92
N SER A 2 10.11 45.30 65.15
CA SER A 2 11.49 44.83 64.90
C SER A 2 11.72 44.56 63.41
N TRP A 3 12.81 45.11 62.86
CA TRP A 3 13.26 44.89 61.47
C TRP A 3 13.51 43.41 61.15
N VAL A 4 13.79 42.60 62.18
CA VAL A 4 13.97 41.15 62.08
C VAL A 4 12.68 40.43 61.68
N TYR A 5 11.51 40.91 62.14
CA TYR A 5 10.22 40.33 61.76
C TYR A 5 9.90 40.61 60.29
N LEU A 6 10.24 41.80 59.79
CA LEU A 6 10.03 42.17 58.39
C LEU A 6 10.90 41.34 57.44
N LEU A 7 12.15 41.07 57.82
CA LEU A 7 13.07 40.23 57.05
C LEU A 7 12.67 38.74 57.08
N GLN A 8 12.15 38.26 58.21
CA GLN A 8 11.68 36.88 58.31
C GLN A 8 10.39 36.64 57.50
N GLN A 9 9.55 37.68 57.37
CA GLN A 9 8.32 37.62 56.57
C GLN A 9 8.61 37.74 55.06
N LEU A 10 9.60 38.54 54.65
CA LEU A 10 10.07 38.60 53.26
C LEU A 10 10.77 37.32 52.79
N ALA A 11 11.48 36.62 53.67
CA ALA A 11 12.13 35.35 53.35
C ALA A 11 11.14 34.16 53.26
N HIS A 12 9.97 34.26 53.90
CA HIS A 12 8.92 33.24 53.83
C HIS A 12 8.10 33.36 52.53
N ASP A 13 7.91 34.57 52.02
CA ASP A 13 7.09 34.86 50.83
C ASP A 13 7.78 34.45 49.51
N THR A 14 9.11 34.29 49.52
CA THR A 14 9.88 33.88 48.33
C THR A 14 9.80 32.39 48.00
N GLY A 15 9.35 31.53 48.94
CA GLY A 15 9.30 30.08 48.74
C GLY A 15 8.07 29.56 47.99
N GLU A 16 6.91 30.23 48.13
CA GLU A 16 5.66 29.77 47.48
C GLU A 16 5.65 30.02 45.96
N HIS A 17 6.43 30.99 45.48
CA HIS A 17 6.56 31.30 44.06
C HIS A 17 7.48 30.33 43.28
N GLU A 18 8.30 29.55 43.98
CA GLU A 18 9.25 28.60 43.37
C GLU A 18 8.58 27.26 43.06
N GLU A 19 7.75 26.74 43.99
CA GLU A 19 6.99 25.49 43.80
C GLU A 19 5.90 25.61 42.72
N ALA A 20 5.26 26.78 42.60
CA ALA A 20 4.24 27.02 41.58
C ALA A 20 4.82 26.86 40.16
N ASN A 21 6.08 27.27 39.96
CA ASN A 21 6.73 27.24 38.65
C ASN A 21 7.21 25.84 38.24
N GLU A 22 7.62 24.98 39.17
CA GLU A 22 8.11 23.63 38.83
C GLU A 22 7.05 22.74 38.18
N TRP A 23 5.78 22.81 38.65
CA TRP A 23 4.70 22.04 38.01
C TRP A 23 4.39 22.55 36.60
N PHE A 24 4.42 23.87 36.37
CA PHE A 24 4.25 24.45 35.03
C PHE A 24 5.38 24.02 34.10
N TYR A 25 6.64 24.04 34.54
CA TYR A 25 7.77 23.58 33.71
C TYR A 25 7.69 22.08 33.40
N SER A 26 7.26 21.24 34.36
CA SER A 26 7.07 19.82 34.14
C SER A 26 6.03 19.54 33.05
N VAL A 27 4.83 20.11 33.16
CA VAL A 27 3.77 19.94 32.15
C VAL A 27 4.18 20.55 30.80
N TYR A 28 4.84 21.70 30.81
CA TYR A 28 5.28 22.40 29.60
C TYR A 28 6.37 21.63 28.84
N ILE A 29 7.31 20.99 29.54
CA ILE A 29 8.33 20.12 28.95
C ILE A 29 7.68 18.89 28.31
N TRP A 30 6.70 18.28 28.97
CA TRP A 30 5.95 17.16 28.38
C TRP A 30 5.15 17.60 27.14
N LEU A 31 4.55 18.79 27.14
CA LEU A 31 3.83 19.32 25.98
C LEU A 31 4.78 19.59 24.80
N ILE A 32 5.95 20.20 25.02
CA ILE A 32 6.90 20.51 23.94
C ILE A 32 7.67 19.29 23.46
N ALA A 33 7.92 18.28 24.29
CA ALA A 33 8.62 17.08 23.86
C ALA A 33 7.69 16.06 23.23
N VAL A 34 6.51 15.84 23.82
CA VAL A 34 5.66 14.69 23.46
C VAL A 34 4.59 15.05 22.44
N VAL A 35 4.01 16.25 22.48
CA VAL A 35 3.01 16.65 21.47
C VAL A 35 3.60 16.70 20.06
N PRO A 36 4.75 17.36 19.79
CA PRO A 36 5.31 17.33 18.44
C PRO A 36 5.81 15.94 18.05
N MET A 37 6.29 15.11 18.99
CA MET A 37 6.63 13.72 18.69
C MET A 37 5.40 12.90 18.29
N ILE A 38 4.28 13.03 19.01
CA ILE A 38 3.01 12.40 18.65
C ILE A 38 2.51 12.92 17.31
N VAL A 39 2.58 14.23 17.06
CA VAL A 39 2.18 14.82 15.78
C VAL A 39 3.04 14.27 14.64
N VAL A 40 4.36 14.16 14.82
CA VAL A 40 5.26 13.55 13.81
C VAL A 40 4.91 12.08 13.59
N ILE A 41 4.64 11.32 14.65
CA ILE A 41 4.23 9.91 14.54
C ILE A 41 2.90 9.78 13.80
N LEU A 42 1.92 10.63 14.09
CA LEU A 42 0.62 10.64 13.42
C LEU A 42 0.73 11.06 11.95
N LEU A 43 1.57 12.05 11.63
CA LEU A 43 1.85 12.46 10.26
C LEU A 43 2.63 11.39 9.48
N ALA A 44 3.53 10.66 10.13
CA ALA A 44 4.25 9.54 9.51
C ALA A 44 3.31 8.34 9.29
N ALA A 45 2.41 8.06 10.23
CA ALA A 45 1.41 7.01 10.11
C ALA A 45 0.36 7.33 9.03
N SER A 46 -0.07 8.59 8.89
CA SER A 46 -1.05 9.00 7.88
C SER A 46 -0.53 8.93 6.45
N LYS A 47 0.80 9.01 6.26
CA LYS A 47 1.42 8.84 4.94
C LYS A 47 1.58 7.39 4.49
N ARG A 48 1.34 6.39 5.35
CA ARG A 48 1.28 4.99 4.88
C ARG A 48 0.00 4.78 4.09
N LYS A 49 0.07 4.96 2.77
CA LYS A 49 -0.94 4.43 1.86
C LYS A 49 -1.07 2.93 2.13
N ARG A 50 -2.27 2.47 2.52
CA ARG A 50 -2.56 1.04 2.55
C ARG A 50 -2.55 0.56 1.11
N LYS A 51 -1.60 -0.32 0.77
CA LYS A 51 -1.61 -1.06 -0.50
C LYS A 51 -2.96 -1.79 -0.57
N LYS A 52 -3.75 -1.52 -1.60
CA LYS A 52 -4.96 -2.30 -1.84
C LYS A 52 -4.49 -3.60 -2.46
N GLU A 53 -4.68 -4.70 -1.74
CA GLU A 53 -4.38 -6.03 -2.26
C GLU A 53 -5.21 -6.28 -3.52
N LEU A 54 -4.57 -6.82 -4.56
CA LEU A 54 -5.28 -7.14 -5.79
C LEU A 54 -6.22 -8.33 -5.57
N PRO A 55 -7.34 -8.42 -6.31
CA PRO A 55 -8.24 -9.55 -6.20
C PRO A 55 -7.56 -10.83 -6.68
N HIS A 56 -7.96 -11.95 -6.08
CA HIS A 56 -7.54 -13.28 -6.52
C HIS A 56 -8.66 -13.87 -7.38
N VAL A 57 -8.29 -14.42 -8.53
CA VAL A 57 -9.21 -15.21 -9.35
C VAL A 57 -9.12 -16.69 -8.93
N THR A 58 -10.24 -17.39 -9.05
CA THR A 58 -10.32 -18.82 -8.77
C THR A 58 -10.94 -19.55 -9.96
N ASP A 59 -10.80 -20.87 -10.03
CA ASP A 59 -11.47 -21.68 -11.06
C ASP A 59 -13.00 -21.45 -11.10
N MET A 60 -13.63 -21.15 -9.95
CA MET A 60 -15.08 -20.89 -9.88
C MET A 60 -15.45 -19.54 -10.49
N THR A 61 -14.59 -18.53 -10.36
CA THR A 61 -14.85 -17.16 -10.82
C THR A 61 -14.16 -16.84 -12.15
N TRP A 62 -13.27 -17.71 -12.63
CA TRP A 62 -12.48 -17.56 -13.84
C TRP A 62 -13.30 -17.07 -15.03
N LYS A 63 -14.43 -17.74 -15.29
CA LYS A 63 -15.30 -17.39 -16.41
C LYS A 63 -15.83 -15.97 -16.30
N LEU A 64 -16.27 -15.56 -15.11
CA LEU A 64 -16.84 -14.24 -14.90
C LEU A 64 -15.75 -13.15 -14.91
N ASP A 65 -14.67 -13.40 -14.17
CA ASP A 65 -13.64 -12.39 -13.89
C ASP A 65 -12.67 -12.18 -15.05
N ILE A 66 -12.50 -13.18 -15.93
CA ILE A 66 -11.54 -13.13 -17.05
C ILE A 66 -12.26 -13.24 -18.39
N VAL A 67 -12.99 -14.34 -18.61
CA VAL A 67 -13.57 -14.66 -19.92
C VAL A 67 -14.69 -13.68 -20.31
N GLU A 68 -15.56 -13.34 -19.37
CA GLU A 68 -16.70 -12.43 -19.56
C GLU A 68 -16.38 -10.98 -19.18
N SER A 69 -15.11 -10.68 -18.85
CA SER A 69 -14.71 -9.32 -18.47
C SER A 69 -14.85 -8.35 -19.64
N GLU A 70 -15.45 -7.18 -19.36
CA GLU A 70 -15.58 -6.09 -20.32
C GLU A 70 -14.24 -5.39 -20.59
N ARG A 71 -13.28 -5.51 -19.68
CA ARG A 71 -11.97 -4.87 -19.75
C ARG A 71 -10.87 -5.90 -19.94
N PRO A 72 -9.73 -5.52 -20.56
CA PRO A 72 -8.54 -6.36 -20.55
C PRO A 72 -8.17 -6.76 -19.12
N VAL A 73 -7.81 -8.02 -18.92
CA VAL A 73 -7.48 -8.57 -17.59
C VAL A 73 -6.04 -9.05 -17.59
N LEU A 74 -5.21 -8.47 -16.74
CA LEU A 74 -3.83 -8.88 -16.52
C LEU A 74 -3.78 -9.86 -15.34
N VAL A 75 -3.41 -11.11 -15.61
CA VAL A 75 -3.30 -12.16 -14.61
C VAL A 75 -1.82 -12.43 -14.33
N HIS A 76 -1.44 -12.45 -13.05
CA HIS A 76 -0.15 -12.99 -12.64
C HIS A 76 -0.33 -14.34 -11.96
N ALA A 77 0.28 -15.35 -12.57
CA ALA A 77 0.31 -16.72 -12.10
C ALA A 77 1.52 -16.90 -11.16
N TYR A 78 1.24 -17.33 -9.93
CA TYR A 78 2.23 -17.46 -8.87
C TYR A 78 2.01 -18.71 -8.02
N HIS A 79 3.02 -19.06 -7.23
CA HIS A 79 2.93 -20.05 -6.16
C HIS A 79 2.98 -19.36 -4.81
N LYS A 80 2.14 -19.78 -3.86
CA LYS A 80 2.12 -19.20 -2.49
C LYS A 80 3.44 -19.31 -1.73
N TRP A 81 4.29 -20.28 -2.08
CA TRP A 81 5.57 -20.52 -1.43
C TRP A 81 6.76 -19.89 -2.18
N SER A 82 6.53 -19.21 -3.31
CA SER A 82 7.61 -18.61 -4.10
C SER A 82 8.01 -17.24 -3.56
N ILE A 83 9.00 -17.22 -2.66
CA ILE A 83 9.63 -15.99 -2.17
C ILE A 83 10.29 -15.19 -3.32
N GLY A 84 10.64 -15.87 -4.43
CA GLY A 84 11.25 -15.25 -5.61
C GLY A 84 10.30 -14.36 -6.42
N ASP A 85 8.98 -14.43 -6.16
CA ASP A 85 7.98 -13.75 -6.97
C ASP A 85 7.72 -12.32 -6.49
N HIS A 86 8.15 -11.95 -5.28
CA HIS A 86 7.90 -10.62 -4.71
C HIS A 86 8.34 -9.45 -5.58
N VAL A 87 9.40 -9.62 -6.38
CA VAL A 87 9.84 -8.58 -7.30
C VAL A 87 8.82 -8.37 -8.42
N ILE A 88 8.38 -9.45 -9.07
CA ILE A 88 7.41 -9.34 -10.17
C ILE A 88 6.01 -8.98 -9.62
N GLU A 89 5.62 -9.46 -8.45
CA GLU A 89 4.39 -9.04 -7.77
C GLU A 89 4.35 -7.52 -7.58
N ALA A 90 5.43 -6.93 -7.07
CA ALA A 90 5.51 -5.49 -6.90
C ALA A 90 5.44 -4.72 -8.24
N GLN A 91 5.97 -5.28 -9.33
CA GLN A 91 5.85 -4.67 -10.65
C GLN A 91 4.43 -4.80 -11.20
N VAL A 92 3.78 -5.95 -11.07
CA VAL A 92 2.40 -6.20 -11.51
C VAL A 92 1.42 -5.28 -10.79
N GLU A 93 1.58 -5.10 -9.47
CA GLU A 93 0.79 -4.11 -8.73
C GLU A 93 0.99 -2.70 -9.26
N LYS A 94 2.22 -2.32 -9.57
CA LYS A 94 2.53 -1.02 -10.17
C LYS A 94 1.92 -0.85 -11.56
N VAL A 95 1.82 -1.92 -12.36
CA VAL A 95 1.07 -1.90 -13.64
C VAL A 95 -0.41 -1.61 -13.37
N GLY A 96 -1.02 -2.24 -12.36
CA GLY A 96 -2.40 -1.97 -11.97
C GLY A 96 -2.64 -0.51 -11.53
N GLU A 97 -1.66 0.11 -10.85
CA GLU A 97 -1.71 1.53 -10.52
C GLU A 97 -1.57 2.43 -11.75
N LEU A 98 -0.65 2.12 -12.67
CA LEU A 98 -0.38 2.92 -13.88
C LEU A 98 -1.51 2.83 -14.91
N CYS A 99 -2.15 1.67 -15.02
CA CYS A 99 -3.23 1.39 -15.97
C CYS A 99 -4.61 1.40 -15.29
N PHE A 100 -4.74 2.04 -14.13
CA PHE A 100 -5.97 2.05 -13.35
C PHE A 100 -7.17 2.50 -14.20
N GLY A 101 -8.23 1.68 -14.21
CA GLY A 101 -9.45 1.94 -14.98
C GLY A 101 -9.38 1.57 -16.47
N ARG A 102 -8.21 1.20 -17.00
CA ARG A 102 -8.02 0.72 -18.38
C ARG A 102 -7.97 -0.80 -18.48
N LEU A 103 -7.52 -1.46 -17.42
CA LEU A 103 -7.46 -2.91 -17.27
C LEU A 103 -7.70 -3.30 -15.82
N ASP A 104 -8.07 -4.55 -15.60
CA ASP A 104 -8.14 -5.17 -14.27
C ASP A 104 -6.93 -6.07 -14.05
N VAL A 105 -6.38 -6.10 -12.83
CA VAL A 105 -5.23 -6.95 -12.48
C VAL A 105 -5.64 -7.96 -11.42
N LEU A 106 -5.38 -9.24 -11.68
CA LEU A 106 -5.78 -10.35 -10.82
C LEU A 106 -4.61 -11.28 -10.50
N TRP A 107 -4.62 -11.86 -9.31
CA TRP A 107 -3.69 -12.91 -8.90
C TRP A 107 -4.29 -14.30 -9.17
N LEU A 108 -3.48 -15.22 -9.71
CA LEU A 108 -3.83 -16.62 -9.87
C LEU A 108 -2.84 -17.51 -9.12
N ASP A 109 -3.32 -18.18 -8.07
CA ASP A 109 -2.58 -19.27 -7.42
C ASP A 109 -2.72 -20.54 -8.26
N ILE A 110 -1.65 -20.95 -8.94
CA ILE A 110 -1.71 -22.06 -9.89
C ILE A 110 -1.79 -23.44 -9.25
N GLU A 111 -1.47 -23.56 -7.95
CA GLU A 111 -1.62 -24.84 -7.24
C GLU A 111 -3.06 -25.05 -6.77
N ALA A 112 -3.75 -23.97 -6.40
CA ALA A 112 -5.12 -24.02 -5.93
C ALA A 112 -6.15 -24.11 -7.07
N ASN A 113 -5.76 -23.77 -8.30
CA ASN A 113 -6.64 -23.59 -9.45
C ASN A 113 -6.16 -24.40 -10.67
N PRO A 114 -6.27 -25.75 -10.64
CA PRO A 114 -5.76 -26.60 -11.70
C PRO A 114 -6.55 -26.48 -13.01
N ASN A 115 -7.85 -26.13 -12.97
CA ASN A 115 -8.64 -26.08 -14.20
C ASN A 115 -8.17 -24.93 -15.12
N ALA A 116 -7.85 -23.77 -14.53
CA ALA A 116 -7.26 -22.66 -15.27
C ALA A 116 -5.94 -23.05 -15.97
N ILE A 117 -5.15 -23.93 -15.36
CA ILE A 117 -3.87 -24.41 -15.93
C ILE A 117 -4.11 -25.47 -17.00
N ASP A 118 -5.09 -26.34 -16.82
CA ASP A 118 -5.48 -27.32 -17.84
C ASP A 118 -5.97 -26.63 -19.13
N GLU A 119 -6.73 -25.54 -18.99
CA GLU A 119 -7.19 -24.72 -20.12
C GLU A 119 -6.08 -23.86 -20.73
N TYR A 120 -5.22 -23.28 -19.88
CA TYR A 120 -4.14 -22.37 -20.29
C TYR A 120 -2.78 -22.86 -19.78
N PRO A 121 -2.23 -23.94 -20.37
CA PRO A 121 -1.01 -24.60 -19.86
C PRO A 121 0.26 -23.76 -20.01
N THR A 122 0.19 -22.63 -20.72
CA THR A 122 1.32 -21.68 -20.79
C THR A 122 1.40 -20.80 -19.54
N LEU A 123 0.34 -20.74 -18.73
CA LEU A 123 0.39 -20.11 -17.41
C LEU A 123 1.25 -21.00 -16.50
N GLY A 124 2.29 -20.41 -15.95
CA GLY A 124 3.22 -21.09 -15.05
C GLY A 124 3.79 -20.12 -14.02
N GLU A 125 4.80 -20.59 -13.29
CA GLU A 125 5.50 -19.76 -12.30
C GLU A 125 6.06 -18.48 -12.95
N LYS A 126 5.93 -17.35 -12.24
CA LYS A 126 6.41 -16.02 -12.70
C LYS A 126 5.86 -15.63 -14.07
N CYS A 127 4.66 -16.09 -14.39
CA CYS A 127 4.01 -15.72 -15.63
C CYS A 127 3.08 -14.52 -15.41
N VAL A 128 3.11 -13.58 -16.35
CA VAL A 128 2.12 -12.51 -16.44
C VAL A 128 1.47 -12.62 -17.81
N ALA A 129 0.14 -12.69 -17.86
CA ALA A 129 -0.62 -12.85 -19.09
C ALA A 129 -1.76 -11.83 -19.15
N LEU A 130 -1.93 -11.19 -20.30
CA LEU A 130 -3.05 -10.31 -20.60
C LEU A 130 -4.12 -11.08 -21.37
N PHE A 131 -5.32 -11.08 -20.83
CA PHE A 131 -6.51 -11.68 -21.41
C PHE A 131 -7.41 -10.61 -22.02
N LEU A 132 -7.94 -10.92 -23.21
CA LEU A 132 -9.04 -10.23 -23.85
C LEU A 132 -10.16 -11.27 -24.05
N GLY A 133 -11.01 -11.41 -23.03
CA GLY A 133 -11.93 -12.53 -22.91
C GLY A 133 -11.19 -13.86 -22.82
N GLU A 134 -11.57 -14.84 -23.64
CA GLU A 134 -10.96 -16.20 -23.65
C GLU A 134 -9.54 -16.26 -24.26
N LYS A 135 -9.02 -15.16 -24.80
CA LYS A 135 -7.75 -15.16 -25.53
C LYS A 135 -6.65 -14.48 -24.74
N ILE A 136 -5.50 -15.15 -24.67
CA ILE A 136 -4.24 -14.53 -24.25
C ILE A 136 -3.76 -13.62 -25.39
N ALA A 137 -3.82 -12.31 -25.17
CA ALA A 137 -3.38 -11.29 -26.13
C ALA A 137 -1.86 -11.01 -26.01
N TRP A 138 -1.32 -11.17 -24.81
CA TRP A 138 0.09 -11.02 -24.51
C TRP A 138 0.47 -11.87 -23.29
N GLN A 139 1.70 -12.35 -23.25
CA GLN A 139 2.22 -13.15 -22.14
C GLN A 139 3.72 -12.96 -22.04
N SER A 140 4.22 -12.95 -20.81
CA SER A 140 5.65 -12.96 -20.52
C SER A 140 5.96 -13.83 -19.31
N GLN A 141 7.13 -14.45 -19.34
CA GLN A 141 7.66 -15.25 -18.23
C GLN A 141 8.86 -14.55 -17.61
N GLY A 142 9.01 -14.71 -16.30
CA GLY A 142 10.11 -14.14 -15.53
C GLY A 142 9.82 -12.74 -15.01
N VAL A 143 10.89 -12.03 -14.65
CA VAL A 143 10.80 -10.72 -14.01
C VAL A 143 10.99 -9.62 -15.05
N HIS A 144 9.99 -8.76 -15.18
CA HIS A 144 9.98 -7.58 -16.04
C HIS A 144 9.59 -6.36 -15.21
N ASP A 145 10.15 -5.20 -15.51
CA ASP A 145 9.73 -3.97 -14.85
C ASP A 145 8.36 -3.50 -15.37
N ALA A 146 7.63 -2.77 -14.53
CA ALA A 146 6.28 -2.32 -14.87
C ALA A 146 6.21 -1.47 -16.15
N GLY A 147 7.25 -0.67 -16.45
CA GLY A 147 7.26 0.19 -17.63
C GLY A 147 7.34 -0.62 -18.92
N SER A 148 8.21 -1.63 -18.95
CA SER A 148 8.32 -2.57 -20.07
C SER A 148 7.02 -3.34 -20.30
N ILE A 149 6.40 -3.84 -19.22
CA ILE A 149 5.10 -4.52 -19.31
C ILE A 149 4.05 -3.59 -19.94
N VAL A 150 3.89 -2.37 -19.40
CA VAL A 150 2.94 -1.38 -19.92
C VAL A 150 3.19 -1.09 -21.40
N GLN A 151 4.45 -0.86 -21.79
CA GLN A 151 4.81 -0.57 -23.17
C GLN A 151 4.38 -1.70 -24.13
N GLU A 152 4.53 -2.95 -23.72
CA GLU A 152 4.17 -4.10 -24.56
C GLU A 152 2.67 -4.32 -24.67
N ILE A 153 1.93 -4.08 -23.58
CA ILE A 153 0.48 -4.28 -23.51
C ILE A 153 -0.34 -3.08 -24.01
N GLU A 154 0.27 -1.89 -24.10
CA GLU A 154 -0.42 -0.62 -24.41
C GLU A 154 -1.33 -0.71 -25.64
N ARG A 155 -0.90 -1.44 -26.67
CA ARG A 155 -1.66 -1.66 -27.92
C ARG A 155 -2.99 -2.41 -27.75
N PHE A 156 -3.17 -3.11 -26.63
CA PHE A 156 -4.37 -3.88 -26.31
C PHE A 156 -5.29 -3.15 -25.34
N LEU A 157 -4.81 -2.05 -24.75
CA LEU A 157 -5.56 -1.30 -23.78
C LEU A 157 -6.53 -0.34 -24.48
N PRO A 158 -7.72 -0.11 -23.91
CA PRO A 158 -8.59 0.95 -24.39
C PRO A 158 -7.89 2.30 -24.27
N ALA A 159 -8.27 3.23 -25.14
CA ALA A 159 -7.86 4.62 -25.01
C ALA A 159 -8.25 5.14 -23.62
N GLU A 160 -7.44 6.03 -23.03
CA GLU A 160 -7.76 6.66 -21.76
C GLU A 160 -9.16 7.26 -21.83
N ALA A 161 -10.08 6.75 -21.00
CA ALA A 161 -11.39 7.34 -20.83
C ALA A 161 -11.17 8.74 -20.25
N THR A 162 -11.16 9.75 -21.14
CA THR A 162 -11.11 11.15 -20.77
C THR A 162 -12.29 11.40 -19.84
N SER A 163 -12.01 11.49 -18.54
CA SER A 163 -13.02 11.86 -17.55
C SER A 163 -13.35 13.32 -17.81
N GLN A 164 -14.49 13.56 -18.49
CA GLN A 164 -15.12 14.87 -18.58
C GLN A 164 -15.74 15.25 -17.24
#